data_AF-A0A1X0IKC4-F1
#
_entry.id   AF-A0A1X0IKC4-F1
#
_cell.length_a   1.000
_cell.length_b   1.000
_cell.length_c   1.000
_cell.angle_alpha   90.00
_cell.angle_beta   90.00
_cell.angle_gamma   90.00
#
_symmetry.space_group_name_H-M   'P 1'
#
loop_
_entity.id
_entity.type
_entity.pdbx_description
1 polymer ?
#
loop_
_entity_poly.entity_id
_entity_poly.type
_entity_poly.pdbx_seq_one_letter_code
_entity_poly.pdbx_strand_id
1 'polypeptide(L)' 'MAQARTLLASLYEHVYETSQNMAKTEHLIRHTPAGSSPHRHHRQRAAAMRKDIFEAKRLIDDLHSRYPATRRPATTTSGP' A
#
# COMPACT_ATOMS: atom_id res chain seq x y z
N MET A 1 -17.76 -8.33 12.74
CA MET A 1 -17.63 -7.81 11.35
C MET A 1 -17.21 -6.35 11.27
N ALA A 2 -17.58 -5.47 12.21
CA ALA A 2 -17.15 -4.06 12.19
C ALA A 2 -15.61 -3.89 12.29
N GLN A 3 -14.96 -4.63 13.19
CA GLN A 3 -13.51 -4.56 13.41
C GLN A 3 -12.67 -4.91 12.16
N ALA A 4 -13.06 -5.94 11.40
CA ALA A 4 -12.36 -6.32 10.17
C ALA A 4 -12.46 -5.23 9.07
N ARG A 5 -13.60 -4.54 9.00
CA ARG A 5 -13.80 -3.41 8.07
C ARG A 5 -12.97 -2.19 8.49
N THR A 6 -12.91 -1.90 9.79
CA THR A 6 -12.04 -0.83 10.33
C THR A 6 -10.57 -1.11 10.03
N LEU A 7 -10.10 -2.34 10.28
CA LEU A 7 -8.73 -2.73 9.96
C LEU A 7 -8.43 -2.60 8.46
N LEU A 8 -9.35 -3.00 7.57
CA LEU A 8 -9.19 -2.79 6.13
C LEU A 8 -9.06 -1.31 5.78
N ALA A 9 -9.89 -0.45 6.35
CA ALA A 9 -9.82 0.99 6.10
C ALA A 9 -8.44 1.55 6.49
N SER A 10 -7.93 1.18 7.67
CA SER A 10 -6.59 1.58 8.13
C SER A 10 -5.47 1.03 7.25
N LEU A 11 -5.58 -0.21 6.75
CA LEU A 11 -4.60 -0.80 5.83
C LEU A 11 -4.60 -0.08 4.47
N TYR A 12 -5.76 0.28 3.94
CA TYR A 12 -5.85 1.05 2.69
C TYR A 12 -5.29 2.45 2.84
N GLU A 13 -5.60 3.13 3.96
CA GLU A 13 -5.03 4.43 4.29
C GLU A 13 -3.51 4.37 4.40
N HIS A 14 -2.98 3.36 5.10
CA HIS A 14 -1.54 3.16 5.23
C HIS A 14 -0.85 2.90 3.88
N VAL A 15 -1.46 2.09 3.00
CA VAL A 15 -0.97 1.88 1.62
C VAL A 15 -0.96 3.19 0.85
N TYR A 16 -2.01 4.00 0.97
CA TYR A 16 -2.13 5.29 0.31
C TYR A 16 -1.02 6.26 0.77
N GLU A 17 -0.88 6.47 2.07
CA GLU A 17 0.13 7.36 2.65
C GLU A 17 1.56 6.92 2.30
N THR A 18 1.84 5.62 2.43
CA THR A 18 3.16 5.06 2.11
C THR A 18 3.47 5.21 0.63
N SER A 19 2.46 5.07 -0.25
CA SER A 19 2.62 5.30 -1.69
C SER A 19 2.94 6.76 -2.00
N GLN A 20 2.28 7.72 -1.34
CA GLN A 20 2.57 9.15 -1.49
C GLN A 20 3.99 9.49 -1.00
N ASN A 21 4.41 8.93 0.13
CA ASN A 21 5.74 9.13 0.67
C ASN A 21 6.84 8.49 -0.19
N MET A 22 6.54 7.34 -0.79
CA MET A 22 7.42 6.70 -1.77
C MET A 22 7.57 7.59 -3.01
N ALA A 23 6.48 8.14 -3.55
CA ALA A 23 6.54 9.05 -4.71
C ALA A 23 7.41 10.30 -4.42
N LYS A 24 7.29 10.88 -3.22
CA LYS A 24 8.17 11.98 -2.76
C LYS A 24 9.63 11.53 -2.68
N THR A 25 9.89 10.35 -2.14
CA THR A 25 11.25 9.80 -2.03
C THR A 25 11.86 9.51 -3.41
N GLU A 26 11.07 8.97 -4.34
CA GLU A 26 11.48 8.74 -5.73
C GLU A 26 11.77 10.06 -6.48
N HIS A 27 11.00 11.12 -6.20
CA HIS A 27 11.31 12.45 -6.70
C HIS A 27 12.67 12.93 -6.17
N LEU A 28 12.96 12.79 -4.87
CA LEU A 28 14.28 13.14 -4.31
C LEU A 28 15.42 12.33 -4.96
N ILE A 29 15.22 11.03 -5.22
CA ILE A 29 16.22 10.20 -5.91
C ILE A 29 16.57 10.80 -7.27
N ARG A 30 15.56 11.23 -8.05
CA ARG A 30 15.76 11.82 -9.39
C ARG A 30 16.54 13.14 -9.35
N HIS A 31 16.42 13.91 -8.26
CA HIS A 31 17.10 15.20 -8.11
C HIS A 31 18.42 15.14 -7.33
N THR A 32 18.77 13.97 -6.78
CA THR A 32 20.01 13.79 -6.02
C THR A 32 21.10 13.21 -6.93
N PRO A 33 22.32 13.77 -6.94
CA PRO A 33 23.43 13.23 -7.72
C PRO A 33 23.68 11.75 -7.42
N ALA A 34 23.77 10.96 -8.50
CA ALA A 34 24.08 9.55 -8.43
C ALA A 34 25.45 9.33 -7.76
N GLY A 35 25.53 8.35 -6.85
CA GLY A 35 26.76 8.01 -6.12
C GLY A 35 26.95 8.77 -4.80
N SER A 36 26.14 9.80 -4.52
CA SER A 36 26.17 10.48 -3.22
C SER A 36 25.56 9.62 -2.09
N SER A 37 26.00 9.85 -0.85
CA SER A 37 25.43 9.20 0.34
C SER A 37 23.90 9.41 0.45
N PRO A 38 23.35 10.63 0.24
CA PRO A 38 21.91 10.85 0.23
C PRO A 38 21.18 10.03 -0.85
N HIS A 39 21.75 9.88 -2.05
CA HIS A 39 21.14 9.07 -3.11
C HIS A 39 21.00 7.59 -2.71
N ARG A 40 22.03 7.01 -2.07
CA ARG A 40 21.96 5.63 -1.55
C ARG A 40 20.89 5.50 -0.45
N HIS A 41 20.86 6.44 0.48
CA HIS A 41 19.89 6.47 1.56
C HIS A 41 18.44 6.59 1.04
N HIS A 42 18.18 7.48 0.08
CA HIS A 42 16.85 7.61 -0.53
C HIS A 42 16.43 6.33 -1.27
N ARG A 43 17.33 5.66 -1.98
CA ARG A 43 17.03 4.37 -2.63
C ARG A 43 16.68 3.28 -1.61
N GLN A 44 17.42 3.19 -0.51
CA GLN A 44 17.12 2.24 0.56
C GLN A 44 15.76 2.53 1.19
N ARG A 45 15.45 3.80 1.46
CA ARG A 45 14.15 4.23 1.99
C ARG A 45 13.00 3.88 1.05
N ALA A 46 13.15 4.14 -0.25
CA ALA A 46 12.14 3.77 -1.24
C ALA A 46 11.94 2.26 -1.35
N ALA A 47 13.01 1.46 -1.23
CA ALA A 47 12.93 0.00 -1.21
C ALA A 47 12.17 -0.52 0.02
N ALA A 48 12.41 0.07 1.19
CA ALA A 48 11.67 -0.25 2.42
C ALA A 48 10.17 0.07 2.27
N MET A 49 9.83 1.28 1.82
CA MET A 49 8.42 1.66 1.57
C MET A 49 7.72 0.74 0.57
N ARG A 50 8.43 0.31 -0.49
CA ARG A 50 7.87 -0.64 -1.46
C ARG A 50 7.57 -1.99 -0.81
N LYS A 51 8.44 -2.46 0.10
CA LYS A 51 8.20 -3.68 0.87
C LYS A 51 6.99 -3.53 1.78
N ASP A 52 6.88 -2.42 2.50
CA ASP A 52 5.76 -2.15 3.41
C ASP A 52 4.41 -2.13 2.67
N ILE A 53 4.36 -1.50 1.49
CA ILE A 53 3.16 -1.51 0.63
C ILE A 53 2.80 -2.94 0.21
N PHE A 54 3.78 -3.75 -0.15
CA PHE A 54 3.55 -5.14 -0.56
C PHE A 54 3.00 -5.97 0.60
N GLU A 55 3.57 -5.83 1.79
CA GLU A 55 3.10 -6.53 2.99
C GLU A 55 1.68 -6.10 3.37
N ALA A 56 1.38 -4.80 3.35
CA ALA A 56 0.04 -4.29 3.63
C ALA A 56 -1.00 -4.79 2.63
N LYS A 57 -0.67 -4.83 1.33
CA LYS A 57 -1.55 -5.42 0.29
C LYS A 57 -1.78 -6.91 0.51
N ARG A 58 -0.73 -7.66 0.86
CA ARG A 58 -0.86 -9.08 1.20
C ARG A 58 -1.78 -9.30 2.41
N LEU A 59 -1.70 -8.44 3.42
CA LEU A 59 -2.59 -8.49 4.59
C LEU A 59 -4.05 -8.20 4.21
N ILE A 60 -4.28 -7.23 3.32
CA ILE A 60 -5.62 -6.95 2.77
C ILE A 60 -6.18 -8.19 2.06
N ASP A 61 -5.37 -8.84 1.21
CA ASP A 61 -5.79 -10.03 0.47
C ASP A 61 -6.09 -11.22 1.40
N ASP A 62 -5.26 -11.45 2.42
CA ASP A 62 -5.50 -12.46 3.44
C ASP A 62 -6.77 -12.16 4.27
N LEU A 63 -7.01 -10.88 4.59
CA LEU A 63 -8.22 -10.49 5.31
C LEU A 63 -9.49 -10.70 4.48
N HIS A 64 -9.44 -10.40 3.18
CA HIS A 64 -10.55 -10.70 2.27
C HIS A 64 -10.80 -12.20 2.11
N SER A 65 -9.74 -13.01 2.09
CA SER A 65 -9.83 -14.47 2.04
C SER A 65 -10.51 -15.05 3.28
N ARG A 66 -10.10 -14.59 4.47
CA ARG A 66 -10.64 -15.04 5.76
C ARG A 66 -12.04 -14.51 6.06
N TYR A 67 -12.37 -13.31 5.56
CA TYR A 67 -13.67 -12.67 5.78
C TYR A 67 -14.29 -12.27 4.44
N PRO A 68 -14.88 -13.21 3.67
CA PRO A 68 -15.48 -12.92 2.37
C PRO A 68 -16.56 -11.83 2.43
N ALA A 69 -17.25 -11.68 3.58
CA ALA A 69 -18.25 -10.64 3.84
C ALA A 69 -17.69 -9.19 3.88
N THR A 70 -16.36 -9.05 3.83
CA THR A 70 -15.67 -7.75 3.65
C THR A 70 -15.43 -7.41 2.20
N ARG A 71 -15.40 -8.41 1.30
CA ARG A 71 -15.40 -8.21 -0.14
C ARG A 71 -16.75 -7.60 -0.49
N ARG A 72 -16.76 -6.34 -0.96
CA ARG A 72 -17.98 -5.72 -1.47
C ARG A 72 -18.60 -6.71 -2.47
N PRO A 73 -19.87 -7.12 -2.30
CA PRO A 73 -20.48 -8.01 -3.27
C PRO A 73 -20.35 -7.33 -4.63
N ALA A 74 -19.68 -8.01 -5.56
CA ALA A 74 -19.77 -7.65 -6.96
C ALA A 74 -21.26 -7.66 -7.24
N THR A 75 -21.84 -6.47 -7.40
CA THR A 75 -23.25 -6.30 -7.71
C THR A 75 -23.50 -7.18 -8.91
N THR A 76 -24.23 -8.26 -8.68
CA THR A 76 -24.77 -9.11 -9.72
C THR A 76 -25.62 -8.16 -10.56
N THR A 77 -25.06 -7.67 -11.66
CA THR A 77 -25.84 -7.22 -12.81
C THR A 77 -26.56 -8.47 -13.31
N SER A 78 -27.66 -8.78 -12.62
CA SER A 78 -28.66 -9.74 -13.05
C SER A 78 -29.96 -8.96 -13.02
N GLY A 79 -30.41 -8.59 -14.20
CA GLY A 79 -31.66 -7.91 -14.46
C GLY A 79 -31.85 -7.84 -15.97
N PRO A 80 -33.10 -8.00 -16.42
CA PRO A 80 -33.57 -9.12 -17.25
C PRO A 80 -33.32 -9.01 -18.75
#